data_AF-A0A1K1LLE2-F1
#
_entry.id   AF-A0A1K1LLE2-F1
#
_cell.length_a   1.000
_cell.length_b   1.000
_cell.length_c   1.000
_cell.angle_alpha   90.00
_cell.angle_beta   90.00
_cell.angle_gamma   90.00
#
_symmetry.space_group_name_H-M   'P 1'
#
loop_
_entity.id
_entity.type
_entity.pdbx_description
1 polymer ?
#
loop_
_entity_poly.entity_id
_entity_poly.type
_entity_poly.pdbx_seq_one_letter_code
_entity_poly.pdbx_strand_id
1 'polypeptide(L)'
;MANTQHLSKIFLSASIPDPERNRIYYDTADIMAIRDAVRALATVIIPHSKLVWGGHPSITPLIRYVLQRLGRNVQDHVILYQSLFFEKGFIDDNKVFEHVIYTERYPTIKESIAHMRERMLSEHRFDAAVFIGGMEGIIEEYEIFKEKHPKALIIPVASTGAAARILYENLDEPFGVILKNSYAYMALFRELLLDNHNNI
;
A
#
# COMPACT_ATOMS: atom_id res chain seq x y z
N MET A 1 -5.58 19.59 -27.63
CA MET A 1 -4.47 18.96 -26.86
C MET A 1 -5.11 18.35 -25.63
N ALA A 2 -5.15 17.02 -25.54
CA ALA A 2 -5.70 16.37 -24.36
C ALA A 2 -4.80 16.75 -23.18
N ASN A 3 -5.36 17.47 -22.21
CA ASN A 3 -4.70 17.74 -20.96
C ASN A 3 -4.62 16.38 -20.26
N THR A 4 -3.48 15.69 -20.38
CA THR A 4 -3.26 14.43 -19.67
C THR A 4 -3.26 14.79 -18.18
N GLN A 5 -4.42 14.75 -17.54
CA GLN A 5 -4.53 14.84 -16.09
C GLN A 5 -3.63 13.72 -15.55
N HIS A 6 -2.53 14.12 -14.93
CA HIS A 6 -1.64 13.17 -14.27
C HIS A 6 -2.43 12.57 -13.11
N LEU A 7 -2.87 11.32 -13.25
CA LEU A 7 -3.50 10.56 -12.17
C LEU A 7 -2.56 10.57 -10.96
N SER A 8 -3.08 10.95 -9.79
CA SER A 8 -2.32 10.88 -8.55
C SER A 8 -1.86 9.44 -8.29
N LYS A 9 -0.66 9.28 -7.74
CA LYS A 9 -0.09 7.96 -7.44
C LYS A 9 -0.07 7.75 -5.95
N ILE A 10 -0.69 6.66 -5.52
CA ILE A 10 -0.82 6.26 -4.12
C ILE A 10 0.00 4.99 -3.91
N PHE A 11 0.97 5.06 -3.00
CA PHE A 11 1.72 3.89 -2.55
C PHE A 11 0.93 3.15 -1.47
N LEU A 12 0.85 1.83 -1.55
CA LEU A 12 0.31 0.97 -0.50
C LEU A 12 1.40 0.06 0.05
N SER A 13 1.66 0.20 1.34
CA SER A 13 2.46 -0.72 2.14
C SER A 13 1.52 -1.48 3.09
N ALA A 14 1.38 -2.78 2.89
CA ALA A 14 0.47 -3.58 3.71
C ALA A 14 0.92 -5.03 3.82
N SER A 15 0.64 -5.65 4.96
CA SER A 15 0.70 -7.09 5.15
C SER A 15 -0.16 -7.51 6.33
N ILE A 16 -0.50 -8.81 6.41
CA ILE A 16 -1.12 -9.39 7.61
C ILE A 16 0.01 -10.00 8.44
N PRO A 17 0.20 -9.59 9.72
CA PRO A 17 1.25 -10.13 10.58
C PRO A 17 1.13 -11.65 10.75
N ASP A 18 2.29 -12.31 10.79
CA ASP A 18 2.39 -13.74 11.03
C ASP A 18 2.47 -14.00 12.56
N PRO A 19 1.57 -14.81 13.15
CA PRO A 19 1.59 -15.11 14.59
C PRO A 19 2.89 -15.75 15.08
N GLU A 20 3.63 -16.44 14.21
CA GLU A 20 4.90 -17.10 14.56
C GLU A 20 6.09 -16.13 14.57
N ARG A 21 5.88 -14.87 14.15
CA ARG A 21 6.92 -13.82 14.12
C ARG A 21 6.83 -12.92 15.35
N ASN A 22 7.46 -11.75 15.28
CA ASN A 22 7.57 -10.85 16.43
C ASN A 22 6.17 -10.38 16.90
N ARG A 23 5.84 -10.77 18.13
CA ARG A 23 4.54 -10.53 18.76
C ARG A 23 4.18 -9.05 18.88
N ILE A 24 5.15 -8.14 18.86
CA ILE A 24 4.88 -6.69 18.89
C ILE A 24 3.94 -6.24 17.77
N TYR A 25 3.99 -6.91 16.61
CA TYR A 25 3.11 -6.62 15.49
C TYR A 25 1.81 -7.42 15.55
N TYR A 26 1.85 -8.66 16.04
CA TYR A 26 0.68 -9.53 16.07
C TYR A 26 -0.30 -9.19 17.21
N ASP A 27 0.20 -8.88 18.40
CA ASP A 27 -0.62 -8.69 19.61
C ASP A 27 -1.64 -7.55 19.48
N THR A 28 -1.38 -6.57 18.60
CA THR A 28 -2.29 -5.45 18.33
C THR A 28 -3.01 -5.56 16.99
N ALA A 29 -2.69 -6.56 16.16
CA ALA A 29 -3.20 -6.67 14.81
C ALA A 29 -4.70 -6.97 14.78
N ASP A 30 -5.46 -6.16 14.07
CA ASP A 30 -6.85 -6.45 13.74
C ASP A 30 -6.92 -6.96 12.29
N ILE A 31 -6.94 -8.29 12.13
CA ILE A 31 -6.89 -8.94 10.81
C ILE A 31 -8.12 -8.57 9.97
N MET A 32 -9.30 -8.41 10.58
CA MET A 32 -10.51 -8.01 9.87
C MET A 32 -10.37 -6.58 9.35
N ALA A 33 -9.92 -5.67 10.23
CA ALA A 33 -9.65 -4.28 9.90
C ALA A 33 -8.61 -4.13 8.79
N ILE A 34 -7.50 -4.89 8.82
CA ILE A 34 -6.48 -4.86 7.76
C ILE A 34 -7.10 -5.21 6.42
N ARG A 35 -7.88 -6.30 6.36
CA ARG A 35 -8.50 -6.77 5.10
C ARG A 35 -9.52 -5.75 4.58
N ASP A 36 -10.33 -5.18 5.47
CA ASP A 36 -11.36 -4.21 5.11
C ASP A 36 -10.75 -2.88 4.69
N ALA A 37 -9.70 -2.41 5.36
CA ALA A 37 -8.98 -1.19 4.99
C ALA A 37 -8.31 -1.33 3.61
N VAL A 38 -7.63 -2.45 3.33
CA VAL A 38 -7.03 -2.68 2.00
C VAL A 38 -8.08 -2.68 0.89
N ARG A 39 -9.20 -3.37 1.10
CA ARG A 39 -10.30 -3.42 0.12
C ARG A 39 -10.94 -2.05 -0.05
N ALA A 40 -11.14 -1.32 1.04
CA ALA A 40 -11.72 0.01 1.02
C ALA A 40 -10.82 1.00 0.27
N LEU A 41 -9.52 1.01 0.57
CA LEU A 41 -8.54 1.83 -0.16
C LEU A 41 -8.65 1.55 -1.66
N ALA A 42 -8.43 0.30 -2.07
CA ALA A 42 -8.49 -0.11 -3.46
C ALA A 42 -9.81 0.33 -4.13
N THR A 43 -10.95 0.16 -3.46
CA THR A 43 -12.26 0.55 -4.00
C THR A 43 -12.38 2.06 -4.19
N VAL A 44 -11.85 2.86 -3.27
CA VAL A 44 -11.92 4.33 -3.30
C VAL A 44 -10.97 4.92 -4.33
N ILE A 45 -9.72 4.47 -4.38
CA ILE A 45 -8.69 5.18 -5.16
C ILE A 45 -8.56 4.67 -6.58
N ILE A 46 -8.75 3.37 -6.85
CA ILE A 46 -8.51 2.80 -8.19
C ILE A 46 -9.34 3.52 -9.28
N PRO A 47 -10.61 3.93 -9.07
CA PRO A 47 -11.34 4.68 -10.09
C PRO A 47 -10.77 6.07 -10.43
N HIS A 48 -9.95 6.66 -9.56
CA HIS A 48 -9.55 8.08 -9.61
C HIS A 48 -8.02 8.30 -9.66
N SER A 49 -7.24 7.28 -9.29
CA SER A 49 -5.80 7.37 -9.02
C SER A 49 -5.11 6.06 -9.38
N LYS A 50 -3.79 6.10 -9.50
CA LYS A 50 -2.97 4.89 -9.66
C LYS A 50 -2.53 4.34 -8.31
N LEU A 51 -2.84 3.07 -8.04
CA LEU A 51 -2.37 2.35 -6.87
C LEU A 51 -1.09 1.55 -7.18
N VAL A 52 -0.04 1.73 -6.38
CA VAL A 52 1.24 1.03 -6.53
C VAL A 52 1.57 0.28 -5.25
N TRP A 53 1.97 -1.00 -5.34
CA TRP A 53 2.37 -1.78 -4.17
C TRP A 53 3.32 -2.93 -4.55
N GLY A 54 4.00 -3.49 -3.54
CA GLY A 54 4.77 -4.73 -3.68
C GLY A 54 3.89 -5.95 -3.48
N GLY A 55 4.05 -6.99 -4.30
CA GLY A 55 3.17 -8.16 -4.35
C GLY A 55 3.22 -9.10 -3.15
N HIS A 56 2.76 -8.62 -2.00
CA HIS A 56 2.64 -9.41 -0.78
C HIS A 56 1.50 -10.42 -0.90
N PRO A 57 1.71 -11.71 -0.61
CA PRO A 57 0.72 -12.77 -0.84
C PRO A 57 -0.57 -12.61 -0.03
N SER A 58 -0.52 -11.88 1.10
CA SER A 58 -1.72 -11.58 1.89
C SER A 58 -2.55 -10.40 1.36
N ILE A 59 -2.00 -9.59 0.45
CA ILE A 59 -2.60 -8.31 0.00
C ILE A 59 -3.03 -8.40 -1.46
N THR A 60 -2.19 -8.95 -2.34
CA THR A 60 -2.47 -9.06 -3.78
C THR A 60 -3.83 -9.71 -4.08
N PRO A 61 -4.26 -10.80 -3.39
CA PRO A 61 -5.59 -11.38 -3.62
C PRO A 61 -6.76 -10.44 -3.25
N LEU A 62 -6.58 -9.56 -2.25
CA LEU A 62 -7.61 -8.60 -1.84
C LEU A 62 -7.81 -7.51 -2.89
N ILE A 63 -6.71 -7.01 -3.47
CA ILE A 63 -6.75 -6.01 -4.54
C ILE A 63 -7.32 -6.63 -5.80
N ARG A 64 -6.88 -7.83 -6.17
CA ARG A 64 -7.43 -8.61 -7.30
C ARG A 64 -8.95 -8.74 -7.20
N TYR A 65 -9.47 -9.08 -6.03
CA TYR A 65 -10.90 -9.22 -5.80
C TYR A 65 -11.67 -7.91 -6.00
N VAL A 66 -11.09 -6.77 -5.62
CA VAL A 66 -11.69 -5.45 -5.88
C VAL A 66 -11.66 -5.12 -7.38
N LEU A 67 -10.54 -5.34 -8.06
CA LEU A 67 -10.41 -5.09 -9.50
C LEU A 67 -11.43 -5.88 -10.32
N GLN A 68 -11.63 -7.15 -10.00
CA GLN A 68 -12.63 -8.00 -10.67
C GLN A 68 -14.06 -7.45 -10.58
N ARG A 69 -14.36 -6.65 -9.55
CA ARG A 69 -15.67 -6.02 -9.34
C ARG A 69 -15.81 -4.65 -9.99
N LEU A 70 -14.72 -3.90 -10.06
CA LEU A 70 -14.69 -2.59 -10.73
C LEU A 70 -14.76 -2.73 -12.26
N GLY A 71 -14.33 -3.88 -12.81
CA GLY A 71 -14.38 -4.17 -14.25
C GLY A 71 -13.04 -3.92 -14.95
N ARG A 72 -13.01 -4.10 -16.27
CA ARG A 72 -11.74 -4.09 -17.05
C ARG A 72 -11.10 -2.71 -17.19
N ASN A 73 -11.89 -1.64 -17.21
CA ASN A 73 -11.40 -0.28 -17.53
C ASN A 73 -10.47 0.33 -16.48
N VAL A 74 -10.22 -0.34 -15.36
CA VAL A 74 -9.37 0.16 -14.25
C VAL A 74 -8.12 -0.67 -14.02
N GLN A 75 -7.83 -1.66 -14.86
CA GLN A 75 -6.60 -2.47 -14.72
C GLN A 75 -5.34 -1.63 -15.00
N ASP A 76 -5.43 -0.60 -15.85
CA ASP A 76 -4.36 0.38 -16.06
C ASP A 76 -4.08 1.31 -14.86
N HIS A 77 -4.95 1.27 -13.85
CA HIS A 77 -4.87 2.10 -12.64
C HIS A 77 -4.15 1.40 -11.47
N VAL A 78 -3.55 0.25 -11.73
CA VAL A 78 -2.74 -0.48 -10.74
C VAL A 78 -1.35 -0.77 -11.30
N ILE A 79 -0.34 -0.75 -10.43
CA ILE A 79 1.04 -1.15 -10.75
C ILE A 79 1.54 -2.08 -9.63
N LEU A 80 1.80 -3.32 -9.99
CA LEU A 80 2.28 -4.35 -9.06
C LEU A 80 3.79 -4.52 -9.23
N TYR A 81 4.57 -4.31 -8.17
CA TYR A 81 5.99 -4.66 -8.14
C TYR A 81 6.20 -6.06 -7.59
N GLN A 82 7.00 -6.87 -8.27
CA GLN A 82 7.25 -8.24 -7.86
C GLN A 82 8.71 -8.65 -8.14
N SER A 83 9.43 -9.08 -7.11
CA SER A 83 10.81 -9.57 -7.29
C SER A 83 10.83 -10.97 -7.90
N LEU A 84 11.63 -11.15 -8.95
CA LEU A 84 11.93 -12.44 -9.60
C LEU A 84 12.54 -13.47 -8.64
N PHE A 85 12.94 -13.09 -7.42
CA PHE A 85 13.25 -14.03 -6.37
C PHE A 85 12.08 -15.00 -6.10
N PHE A 86 10.83 -14.53 -6.22
CA PHE A 86 9.61 -15.27 -5.91
C PHE A 86 8.89 -15.85 -7.15
N GLU A 87 9.56 -15.92 -8.30
CA GLU A 87 8.94 -16.26 -9.60
C GLU A 87 8.03 -17.49 -9.61
N LYS A 88 8.42 -18.54 -8.87
CA LYS A 88 7.64 -19.78 -8.77
C LYS A 88 6.25 -19.59 -8.13
N GLY A 89 6.04 -18.50 -7.38
CA GLY A 89 4.77 -18.16 -6.74
C GLY A 89 3.82 -17.32 -7.59
N PHE A 90 4.22 -16.86 -8.77
CA PHE A 90 3.45 -15.86 -9.54
C PHE A 90 2.22 -16.41 -10.27
N ILE A 91 2.18 -17.73 -10.49
CA ILE A 91 1.50 -18.36 -11.63
C ILE A 91 -0.02 -18.10 -11.66
N ASP A 92 -0.67 -17.79 -10.54
CA ASP A 92 -2.12 -17.54 -10.51
C ASP A 92 -2.56 -16.14 -10.10
N ASP A 93 -1.68 -15.33 -9.50
CA ASP A 93 -2.03 -13.99 -9.02
C ASP A 93 -1.74 -12.89 -10.04
N ASN A 94 -0.67 -13.02 -10.84
CA ASN A 94 -0.26 -11.97 -11.76
C ASN A 94 -1.13 -11.87 -13.02
N LYS A 95 -1.86 -12.94 -13.38
CA LYS A 95 -2.69 -13.00 -14.60
C LYS A 95 -3.80 -11.94 -14.66
N VAL A 96 -4.16 -11.34 -13.53
CA VAL A 96 -5.23 -10.34 -13.43
C VAL A 96 -4.71 -8.90 -13.50
N PHE A 97 -3.40 -8.69 -13.44
CA PHE A 97 -2.80 -7.35 -13.45
C PHE A 97 -2.16 -7.07 -14.81
N GLU A 98 -2.63 -6.03 -15.48
CA GLU A 98 -2.06 -5.60 -16.77
C GLU A 98 -0.64 -5.04 -16.62
N HIS A 99 -0.35 -4.37 -15.50
CA HIS A 99 0.96 -3.76 -15.22
C HIS A 99 1.65 -4.41 -14.01
N VAL A 100 2.48 -5.41 -14.31
CA VAL A 100 3.40 -6.02 -13.33
C VAL A 100 4.84 -5.64 -13.70
N ILE A 101 5.54 -4.98 -12.77
CA ILE A 101 6.96 -4.65 -12.90
C ILE A 101 7.75 -5.70 -12.14
N TYR A 102 8.51 -6.50 -12.89
CA TYR A 102 9.40 -7.50 -12.33
C TYR A 102 10.76 -6.86 -12.00
N THR A 103 11.22 -7.07 -10.76
CA THR A 103 12.56 -6.64 -10.34
C THR A 103 13.50 -7.82 -10.25
N GLU A 104 14.78 -7.54 -10.44
CA GLU A 104 15.84 -8.52 -10.52
C GLU A 104 15.97 -9.36 -9.24
N ARG A 105 16.36 -10.62 -9.42
CA ARG A 105 16.72 -11.52 -8.32
C ARG A 105 18.14 -11.22 -7.87
N TYR A 106 18.33 -11.06 -6.57
CA TYR A 106 19.63 -10.95 -5.91
C TYR A 106 19.94 -12.22 -5.09
N PRO A 107 21.19 -12.41 -4.62
CA PRO A 107 21.61 -13.62 -3.91
C PRO A 107 20.75 -13.95 -2.69
N THR A 108 20.27 -12.94 -1.96
CA THR A 108 19.40 -13.12 -0.79
C THR A 108 18.00 -12.55 -1.00
N ILE A 109 17.04 -13.06 -0.22
CA ILE A 109 15.67 -12.52 -0.12
C ILE A 109 15.74 -11.04 0.28
N LYS A 110 16.55 -10.72 1.29
CA LYS A 110 16.66 -9.36 1.83
C LYS A 110 17.14 -8.37 0.77
N GLU A 111 18.18 -8.71 0.02
CA GLU A 111 18.69 -7.85 -1.07
C GLU A 111 17.67 -7.71 -2.19
N SER A 112 16.97 -8.80 -2.55
CA SER A 112 15.96 -8.78 -3.60
C SER A 112 14.77 -7.89 -3.24
N ILE A 113 14.32 -7.95 -1.98
CA ILE A 113 13.25 -7.08 -1.46
C ILE A 113 13.73 -5.63 -1.36
N ALA A 114 14.94 -5.39 -0.84
CA ALA A 114 15.51 -4.04 -0.74
C ALA A 114 15.62 -3.37 -2.11
N HIS A 115 16.13 -4.09 -3.11
CA HIS A 115 16.17 -3.64 -4.51
C HIS A 115 14.78 -3.35 -5.07
N MET A 116 13.81 -4.24 -4.82
CA MET A 116 12.43 -4.03 -5.26
C MET A 116 11.82 -2.76 -4.66
N ARG A 117 12.02 -2.51 -3.36
CA ARG A 117 11.54 -1.30 -2.69
C ARG A 117 12.20 -0.05 -3.24
N GLU A 118 13.52 -0.08 -3.42
CA GLU A 118 14.27 1.05 -3.95
C GLU A 118 13.75 1.45 -5.35
N ARG A 119 13.55 0.47 -6.24
CA ARG A 119 12.96 0.70 -7.56
C ARG A 119 11.53 1.22 -7.46
N MET A 120 10.67 0.52 -6.74
CA MET A 120 9.26 0.89 -6.59
C MET A 120 9.08 2.31 -6.06
N LEU A 121 9.89 2.70 -5.08
CA LEU A 121 9.78 4.01 -4.42
C LEU A 121 10.55 5.12 -5.14
N SER A 122 11.39 4.81 -6.12
CA SER A 122 12.15 5.83 -6.89
C SER A 122 11.62 6.05 -8.31
N GLU A 123 10.98 5.05 -8.91
CA GLU A 123 10.49 5.12 -10.30
C GLU A 123 9.21 5.96 -10.45
N HIS A 124 8.60 6.36 -9.34
CA HIS A 124 7.36 7.15 -9.31
C HIS A 124 7.49 8.34 -8.37
N ARG A 125 6.80 9.43 -8.70
CA ARG A 125 6.44 10.47 -7.74
C ARG A 125 5.10 10.09 -7.12
N PHE A 126 5.05 10.01 -5.79
CA PHE A 126 3.83 9.70 -5.05
C PHE A 126 3.23 10.96 -4.42
N ASP A 127 1.91 11.00 -4.34
CA ASP A 127 1.17 12.05 -3.66
C ASP A 127 0.82 11.61 -2.22
N ALA A 128 0.68 10.31 -2.00
CA ALA A 128 0.49 9.74 -0.67
C ALA A 128 1.04 8.31 -0.55
N ALA A 129 1.30 7.90 0.69
CA ALA A 129 1.54 6.52 1.10
C ALA A 129 0.53 6.12 2.18
N VAL A 130 -0.06 4.93 2.01
CA VAL A 130 -0.98 4.32 2.96
C VAL A 130 -0.33 3.07 3.56
N PHE A 131 -0.23 3.04 4.89
CA PHE A 131 0.37 1.94 5.63
C PHE A 131 -0.72 1.21 6.43
N ILE A 132 -0.89 -0.09 6.21
CA ILE A 132 -1.99 -0.89 6.79
C ILE A 132 -1.43 -2.19 7.40
N GLY A 133 -1.66 -2.38 8.70
CA GLY A 133 -1.24 -3.58 9.43
C GLY A 133 0.28 -3.79 9.44
N GLY A 134 0.70 -4.98 9.03
CA GLY A 134 2.06 -5.39 8.72
C GLY A 134 3.09 -5.46 9.86
N MET A 135 4.34 -5.70 9.47
CA MET A 135 5.48 -5.95 10.37
C MET A 135 6.66 -5.01 10.02
N GLU A 136 7.91 -5.44 10.26
CA GLU A 136 9.11 -4.60 10.09
C GLU A 136 9.23 -3.99 8.69
N GLY A 137 8.77 -4.71 7.67
CA GLY A 137 8.84 -4.24 6.28
C GLY A 137 8.06 -2.96 6.00
N ILE A 138 7.01 -2.68 6.77
CA ILE A 138 6.26 -1.41 6.67
C ILE A 138 7.09 -0.24 7.17
N ILE A 139 7.84 -0.43 8.26
CA ILE A 139 8.73 0.59 8.82
C ILE A 139 9.87 0.88 7.85
N GLU A 140 10.48 -0.16 7.28
CA GLU A 140 11.53 -0.02 6.26
C GLU A 140 11.04 0.74 5.02
N GLU A 141 9.82 0.46 4.55
CA GLU A 141 9.20 1.17 3.42
C GLU A 141 8.85 2.62 3.77
N TYR A 142 8.39 2.88 4.98
CA TYR A 142 8.13 4.23 5.46
C TYR A 142 9.38 5.11 5.45
N GLU A 143 10.51 4.63 5.96
CA GLU A 143 11.75 5.40 6.00
C GLU A 143 12.23 5.77 4.58
N ILE A 144 12.23 4.80 3.66
CA ILE A 144 12.58 5.04 2.25
C ILE A 144 11.59 6.02 1.60
N PHE A 145 10.29 5.86 1.88
CA PHE A 145 9.26 6.73 1.32
C PHE A 145 9.39 8.17 1.81
N LYS A 146 9.60 8.38 3.12
CA LYS A 146 9.77 9.70 3.74
C LYS A 146 10.97 10.44 3.16
N GLU A 147 12.08 9.74 2.95
CA GLU A 147 13.28 10.32 2.34
C GLU A 147 13.04 10.76 0.90
N LYS A 148 12.40 9.91 0.08
CA LYS A 148 12.21 10.15 -1.36
C LYS A 148 11.04 11.07 -1.69
N HIS A 149 10.00 11.06 -0.85
CA HIS A 149 8.74 11.80 -1.05
C HIS A 149 8.40 12.68 0.16
N PRO A 150 9.27 13.63 0.55
CA PRO A 150 9.11 14.40 1.79
C PRO A 150 7.89 15.32 1.82
N LYS A 151 7.23 15.54 0.66
CA LYS A 151 6.00 16.34 0.54
C LYS A 151 4.74 15.49 0.40
N ALA A 152 4.88 14.18 0.27
CA ALA A 152 3.74 13.29 0.11
C ALA A 152 3.04 13.07 1.44
N LEU A 153 1.73 12.84 1.36
CA LEU A 153 0.89 12.54 2.51
C LEU A 153 1.21 11.15 3.07
N ILE A 154 1.42 11.03 4.39
CA ILE A 154 1.71 9.75 5.05
C ILE A 154 0.50 9.36 5.90
N ILE A 155 -0.11 8.21 5.60
CA ILE A 155 -1.35 7.73 6.22
C ILE A 155 -1.13 6.36 6.87
N PRO A 156 -0.65 6.30 8.13
CA PRO A 156 -0.64 5.06 8.89
C PRO A 156 -2.03 4.79 9.50
N VAL A 157 -2.72 3.75 9.01
CA VAL A 157 -4.07 3.40 9.47
C VAL A 157 -3.98 2.64 10.80
N ALA A 158 -3.76 3.38 11.88
CA ALA A 158 -3.49 2.85 13.21
C ALA A 158 -4.62 1.99 13.81
N SER A 159 -5.87 2.18 13.38
CA SER A 159 -6.99 1.31 13.77
C SER A 159 -6.84 -0.15 13.32
N THR A 160 -5.95 -0.42 12.35
CA THR A 160 -5.60 -1.78 11.93
C THR A 160 -4.56 -2.47 12.82
N GLY A 161 -3.95 -1.72 13.75
CA GLY A 161 -2.93 -2.25 14.65
C GLY A 161 -1.58 -2.48 13.98
N ALA A 162 -0.79 -3.36 14.58
CA ALA A 162 0.49 -3.85 14.07
C ALA A 162 1.50 -2.72 13.73
N ALA A 163 2.31 -2.89 12.68
CA ALA A 163 3.34 -1.89 12.32
C ALA A 163 2.73 -0.52 11.99
N ALA A 164 1.55 -0.48 11.37
CA ALA A 164 0.85 0.77 11.08
C ALA A 164 0.52 1.57 12.36
N ARG A 165 0.12 0.90 13.44
CA ARG A 165 -0.11 1.58 14.73
C ARG A 165 1.19 2.08 15.36
N ILE A 166 2.23 1.25 15.36
CA ILE A 166 3.55 1.65 15.88
C ILE A 166 4.07 2.85 15.10
N LEU A 167 3.92 2.84 13.77
CA LEU A 167 4.31 3.95 12.91
C LEU A 167 3.56 5.23 13.29
N TYR A 168 2.23 5.17 13.43
CA TYR A 168 1.41 6.32 13.84
C TYR A 168 1.83 6.89 15.20
N GLU A 169 2.11 6.03 16.19
CA GLU A 169 2.50 6.45 17.54
C GLU A 169 3.89 7.12 17.58
N ASN A 170 4.74 6.89 16.57
CA ASN A 170 6.07 7.49 16.43
C ASN A 170 6.13 8.69 15.46
N LEU A 171 5.00 9.10 14.86
CA LEU A 171 4.97 10.33 14.07
C LEU A 171 5.03 11.55 15.00
N ASP A 172 5.87 12.53 14.66
CA ASP A 172 5.97 13.81 15.37
C ASP A 172 4.62 14.57 15.34
N GLU A 173 3.93 14.51 14.20
CA GLU A 173 2.60 15.08 13.98
C GLU A 173 1.66 14.03 13.37
N PRO A 174 1.01 13.18 14.21
CA PRO A 174 0.11 12.16 13.70
C PRO A 174 -1.13 12.79 13.05
N PHE A 175 -1.53 12.28 11.88
CA PHE A 175 -2.72 12.71 11.14
C PHE A 175 -4.00 12.43 11.93
N GLY A 176 -4.37 13.34 12.85
CA GLY A 176 -5.62 13.34 13.61
C GLY A 176 -5.93 12.06 14.40
N VAL A 177 -6.94 12.13 15.27
CA VAL A 177 -7.41 10.96 16.04
C VAL A 177 -8.15 9.95 15.14
N ILE A 178 -8.57 10.37 13.94
CA ILE A 178 -9.39 9.57 13.03
C ILE A 178 -8.68 8.30 12.52
N LEU A 179 -7.37 8.37 12.27
CA LEU A 179 -6.58 7.20 11.84
C LEU A 179 -6.48 6.11 12.91
N LYS A 180 -6.61 6.49 14.19
CA LYS A 180 -6.53 5.58 15.33
C LYS A 180 -7.86 4.87 15.62
N ASN A 181 -8.98 5.54 15.40
CA ASN A 181 -10.28 5.09 15.90
C ASN A 181 -11.29 4.73 14.81
N SER A 182 -11.06 5.13 13.56
CA SER A 182 -12.03 4.91 12.48
C SER A 182 -11.89 3.50 11.89
N TYR A 183 -13.03 2.81 11.82
CA TYR A 183 -13.25 1.60 11.02
C TYR A 183 -14.08 1.91 9.76
N ALA A 184 -14.48 3.16 9.56
CA ALA A 184 -15.20 3.62 8.38
C ALA A 184 -14.22 3.92 7.23
N TYR A 185 -13.43 2.92 6.83
CA TYR A 185 -12.29 3.09 5.92
C TYR A 185 -12.65 3.73 4.57
N MET A 186 -13.84 3.42 4.03
CA MET A 186 -14.30 4.04 2.78
C MET A 186 -14.48 5.55 2.91
N ALA A 187 -15.03 6.04 4.03
CA ALA A 187 -15.17 7.47 4.28
C ALA A 187 -13.81 8.11 4.56
N LEU A 188 -12.99 7.45 5.38
CA LEU A 188 -11.63 7.88 5.71
C LEU A 188 -10.78 8.14 4.46
N PHE A 189 -10.71 7.18 3.53
CA PHE A 189 -9.89 7.34 2.34
C PHE A 189 -10.47 8.36 1.36
N ARG A 190 -11.80 8.52 1.28
CA ARG A 190 -12.40 9.57 0.44
C ARG A 190 -12.01 10.96 0.94
N GLU A 191 -12.17 11.19 2.23
CA GLU A 191 -11.84 12.47 2.86
C GLU A 191 -10.35 12.80 2.66
N LEU A 192 -9.46 11.84 2.98
CA LEU A 192 -8.02 12.08 2.96
C LEU A 192 -7.41 12.14 1.55
N LEU A 193 -7.91 11.34 0.60
CA LEU A 193 -7.25 11.13 -0.70
C LEU A 193 -8.02 11.70 -1.89
N LEU A 194 -9.28 12.09 -1.74
CA LEU A 194 -10.07 12.68 -2.84
C LEU A 194 -10.54 14.09 -2.48
N ASP A 195 -11.10 14.30 -1.29
CA ASP A 195 -11.76 15.56 -0.94
C ASP A 195 -10.76 16.65 -0.52
N ASN A 196 -9.67 16.30 0.17
CA ASN A 196 -8.62 17.24 0.57
C ASN A 196 -7.80 17.81 -0.61
N HIS A 197 -7.98 17.33 -1.84
CA HIS A 197 -7.40 17.94 -3.04
C HIS A 197 -8.21 19.11 -3.61
N ASN A 198 -9.41 19.39 -3.08
CA ASN A 198 -10.28 20.47 -3.56
C ASN A 198 -10.17 21.80 -2.78
N ASN A 199 -9.25 21.90 -1.81
CA ASN A 199 -9.09 23.08 -0.94
C ASN A 199 -7.68 23.72 -0.97
N ILE A 200 -6.96 23.59 -2.08
CA ILE A 200 -5.71 24.35 -2.33
C ILE A 200 -5.81 25.10 -3.65
#